data_AF-A0A955AXA6-F1
#
_entry.id   AF-A0A955AXA6-F1
#
_cell.length_a   1.000
_cell.length_b   1.000
_cell.length_c   1.000
_cell.angle_alpha   90.00
_cell.angle_beta   90.00
_cell.angle_gamma   90.00
#
_symmetry.space_group_name_H-M   'P 1'
#
loop_
_entity.id
_entity.type
_entity.pdbx_description
1 polymer ?
#
loop_
_entity_poly.entity_id
_entity_poly.type
_entity_poly.pdbx_seq_one_letter_code
_entity_poly.pdbx_strand_id
1 'polypeptide(L)'
;MSFLFSARRVLLPVALLAAVFLSSRVAEAKALTVEVAAGDHDRANTPIRVQLALSADEADATDAKLTSDNGQTLTGQLTAPSLLAKPAETKPGQVARELNFVLPKLAAGQTAKFEVELVKEASDAKQFHWHDEPGKYAELSFGDRPVLRYMCEPLDTSSPERIQETFKVYHHVYDPAGKRYVTKGPGGLFPHHRGLFYGFNRISYG
;
A
#
# COMPACT_ATOMS: atom_id res chain seq x y z
N MET A 1 44.51 46.19 81.50
CA MET A 1 44.18 44.76 81.69
C MET A 1 43.82 44.22 80.31
N SER A 2 44.77 43.70 79.53
CA SER A 2 45.42 42.38 79.58
C SER A 2 44.47 41.22 79.28
N PHE A 3 44.84 40.46 78.23
CA PHE A 3 44.51 39.05 77.88
C PHE A 3 43.14 38.79 77.22
N LEU A 4 42.93 37.82 76.31
CA LEU A 4 43.72 36.88 75.47
C LEU A 4 42.65 36.16 74.59
N PHE A 5 42.94 35.93 73.31
CA PHE A 5 42.62 34.77 72.44
C PHE A 5 41.32 33.94 72.58
N SER A 6 40.66 33.60 71.46
CA SER A 6 40.74 32.24 70.84
C SER A 6 39.73 32.04 69.70
N ALA A 7 40.06 31.11 68.80
CA ALA A 7 39.57 30.89 67.45
C ALA A 7 38.33 29.97 67.32
N ARG A 8 37.63 30.01 66.16
CA ARG A 8 37.54 28.88 65.21
C ARG A 8 36.68 29.18 63.97
N ARG A 9 37.14 28.62 62.84
CA ARG A 9 36.50 28.59 61.51
C ARG A 9 35.37 27.55 61.46
N VAL A 10 34.31 27.83 60.70
CA VAL A 10 33.53 26.80 59.97
C VAL A 10 33.22 27.34 58.58
N LEU A 11 33.77 26.68 57.55
CA LEU A 11 33.38 26.85 56.15
C LEU A 11 32.13 25.98 55.89
N LEU A 12 31.09 26.55 55.28
CA LEU A 12 30.02 25.80 54.62
C LEU A 12 30.25 25.85 53.10
N PRO A 13 30.26 24.72 52.38
CA PRO A 13 30.37 24.73 50.92
C PRO A 13 28.99 25.00 50.30
N VAL A 14 28.90 26.01 49.43
CA VAL A 14 27.77 26.24 48.54
C VAL A 14 27.90 25.27 47.37
N ALA A 15 26.96 24.32 47.27
CA ALA A 15 26.89 23.39 46.15
C ALA A 15 26.39 24.12 44.89
N LEU A 16 27.24 24.12 43.84
CA LEU A 16 26.94 24.66 42.53
C LEU A 16 26.16 23.59 41.74
N LEU A 17 24.86 23.79 41.52
CA LEU A 17 24.02 22.91 40.72
C LEU A 17 24.20 23.24 39.23
N ALA A 18 24.99 22.44 38.51
CA ALA A 18 25.14 22.56 37.06
C ALA A 18 23.92 21.93 36.36
N ALA A 19 23.03 22.76 35.82
CA ALA A 19 21.94 22.31 34.96
C ALA A 19 22.49 21.94 33.58
N VAL A 20 22.66 20.64 33.33
CA VAL A 20 22.98 20.10 32.00
C VAL A 20 21.71 20.13 31.16
N PHE A 21 21.58 21.12 30.27
CA PHE A 21 20.56 21.09 29.22
C PHE A 21 20.95 20.02 28.19
N LEU A 22 20.42 18.80 28.34
CA LEU A 22 20.40 17.83 27.24
C LEU A 22 19.52 18.40 26.12
N SER A 23 20.15 18.99 25.11
CA SER A 23 19.50 19.27 23.83
C SER A 23 19.25 17.94 23.13
N SER A 24 18.09 17.33 23.34
CA SER A 24 17.61 16.25 22.50
C SER A 24 17.41 16.81 21.10
N ARG A 25 18.36 16.53 20.19
CA ARG A 25 18.12 16.67 18.75
C ARG A 25 17.09 15.62 18.38
N VAL A 26 15.81 15.99 18.41
CA VAL A 26 14.79 15.24 17.68
C VAL A 26 15.17 15.38 16.22
N ALA A 27 15.64 14.31 15.61
CA ALA A 27 15.78 14.25 14.17
C ALA A 27 14.37 14.44 13.60
N GLU A 28 14.16 15.53 12.88
CA GLU A 28 12.90 15.80 12.19
C GLU A 28 12.72 14.69 11.15
N ALA A 29 11.72 13.82 11.36
CA ALA A 29 11.37 12.79 10.41
C ALA A 29 10.96 13.50 9.11
N LYS A 30 11.73 13.29 8.04
CA LYS A 30 11.46 13.93 6.75
C LYS A 30 10.12 13.41 6.23
N ALA A 31 9.14 14.29 6.11
CA ALA A 31 7.83 13.94 5.57
C ALA A 31 7.97 13.30 4.19
N LEU A 32 7.33 12.14 4.00
CA LEU A 32 7.28 11.48 2.70
C LEU A 32 6.38 12.30 1.77
N THR A 33 6.90 12.66 0.60
CA THR A 33 6.16 13.45 -0.39
C THR A 33 6.19 12.76 -1.74
N VAL A 34 5.09 12.88 -2.48
CA VAL A 34 4.93 12.36 -3.83
C VAL A 34 4.51 13.48 -4.74
N GLU A 35 5.24 13.67 -5.83
CA GLU A 35 4.92 14.63 -6.88
C GLU A 35 4.46 13.89 -8.14
N VAL A 36 3.32 14.29 -8.68
CA VAL A 36 2.72 13.69 -9.88
C VAL A 36 2.54 14.77 -10.93
N ALA A 37 3.26 14.64 -12.04
CA ALA A 37 3.07 15.49 -13.23
C ALA A 37 2.09 14.82 -14.21
N ALA A 38 1.15 15.59 -14.75
CA ALA A 38 0.23 15.10 -15.79
C ALA A 38 0.94 14.78 -17.12
N GLY A 39 2.04 15.49 -17.41
CA GLY A 39 2.65 15.51 -18.75
C GLY A 39 1.73 16.20 -19.76
N ASP A 40 1.77 15.78 -21.02
CA ASP A 40 1.10 16.48 -22.12
C ASP A 40 -0.41 16.19 -22.24
N HIS A 41 -0.97 15.41 -21.32
CA HIS A 41 -2.35 14.95 -21.39
C HIS A 41 -3.07 15.09 -20.05
N ASP A 42 -4.35 15.38 -20.12
CA ASP A 42 -5.25 15.33 -18.97
C ASP A 42 -5.26 13.92 -18.38
N ARG A 43 -5.24 13.86 -17.05
CA ARG A 43 -5.39 12.64 -16.27
C ARG A 43 -6.76 12.64 -15.63
N ALA A 44 -7.47 11.53 -15.75
CA ALA A 44 -8.74 11.29 -15.08
C ALA A 44 -8.77 9.84 -14.58
N ASN A 45 -9.13 9.65 -13.31
CA ASN A 45 -9.13 8.35 -12.62
C ASN A 45 -7.89 7.50 -12.93
N THR A 46 -6.72 8.15 -12.93
CA THR A 46 -5.47 7.54 -13.39
C THR A 46 -4.82 6.76 -12.25
N PRO A 47 -4.59 5.45 -12.41
CA PRO A 47 -3.82 4.68 -11.42
C PRO A 47 -2.36 5.16 -11.40
N ILE A 48 -1.88 5.49 -10.21
CA ILE A 48 -0.50 5.90 -9.95
C ILE A 48 0.19 4.85 -9.09
N ARG A 49 1.45 4.57 -9.41
CA ARG A 49 2.33 3.64 -8.69
C ARG A 49 3.65 4.33 -8.40
N VAL A 50 4.06 4.31 -7.14
CA VAL A 50 5.29 4.95 -6.68
C VAL A 50 6.13 3.94 -5.91
N GLN A 51 7.40 3.81 -6.28
CA GLN A 51 8.33 2.93 -5.58
C GLN A 51 8.93 3.68 -4.39
N LEU A 52 8.85 3.08 -3.22
CA LEU A 52 9.28 3.67 -1.95
C LEU A 52 10.32 2.77 -1.27
N ALA A 53 11.31 3.40 -0.65
CA ALA A 53 12.19 2.74 0.30
C ALA A 53 11.78 3.21 1.71
N LEU A 54 11.05 2.36 2.42
CA LEU A 54 10.54 2.64 3.76
C LEU A 54 11.47 2.07 4.82
N SER A 55 11.48 2.63 6.02
CA SER A 55 12.24 2.04 7.13
C SER A 55 11.61 0.72 7.60
N ALA A 56 12.37 -0.09 8.32
CA ALA A 56 11.90 -1.38 8.82
C ALA A 56 10.70 -1.26 9.76
N ASP A 57 10.58 -0.15 10.50
CA ASP A 57 9.42 0.10 11.36
C ASP A 57 8.18 0.52 10.58
N GLU A 58 8.32 1.03 9.35
CA GLU A 58 7.22 1.36 8.44
C GLU A 58 6.81 0.19 7.53
N ALA A 59 7.53 -0.94 7.64
CA ALA A 59 7.41 -2.08 6.73
C ALA A 59 6.05 -2.78 6.78
N ASP A 60 5.30 -2.63 7.87
CA ASP A 60 3.99 -3.24 8.09
C ASP A 60 2.82 -2.33 7.70
N ALA A 61 3.07 -1.06 7.35
CA ALA A 61 2.03 -0.16 6.87
C ALA A 61 1.32 -0.76 5.63
N THR A 62 0.00 -0.78 5.67
CA THR A 62 -0.85 -1.33 4.60
C THR A 62 -1.44 -0.23 3.73
N ASP A 63 -1.61 0.96 4.31
CA ASP A 63 -2.29 2.08 3.69
C ASP A 63 -1.49 3.37 3.85
N ALA A 64 -1.86 4.37 3.06
CA ALA A 64 -1.35 5.72 3.18
C ALA A 64 -2.47 6.72 2.93
N LYS A 65 -2.47 7.81 3.71
CA LYS A 65 -3.28 8.99 3.43
C LYS A 65 -2.41 10.00 2.69
N LEU A 66 -2.85 10.36 1.50
CA LEU A 66 -2.22 11.39 0.67
C LEU A 66 -2.99 12.69 0.83
N THR A 67 -2.32 13.76 1.23
CA THR A 67 -2.94 15.10 1.35
C THR A 67 -2.27 16.04 0.36
N SER A 68 -3.05 16.60 -0.55
CA SER A 68 -2.54 17.58 -1.52
C SER A 68 -2.47 18.99 -0.95
N ASP A 69 -1.75 19.88 -1.65
CA ASP A 69 -1.60 21.30 -1.26
C ASP A 69 -2.92 22.06 -1.07
N ASN A 70 -4.02 21.59 -1.70
CA ASN A 70 -5.35 22.19 -1.57
C ASN A 70 -6.20 21.55 -0.45
N GLY A 71 -5.63 20.62 0.32
CA GLY A 71 -6.30 19.89 1.41
C GLY A 71 -7.12 18.68 0.97
N GLN A 72 -7.21 18.37 -0.33
CA GLN A 72 -7.85 17.13 -0.80
C GLN A 72 -7.06 15.93 -0.32
N THR A 73 -7.78 14.95 0.26
CA THR A 73 -7.23 13.68 0.71
C THR A 73 -7.56 12.55 -0.25
N LEU A 74 -6.59 11.64 -0.45
CA LEU A 74 -6.75 10.39 -1.18
C LEU A 74 -6.28 9.23 -0.29
N THR A 75 -6.87 8.06 -0.49
CA THR A 75 -6.40 6.81 0.11
C THR A 75 -5.50 6.10 -0.89
N GLY A 76 -4.30 5.72 -0.45
CA GLY A 76 -3.39 4.86 -1.17
C GLY A 76 -3.15 3.55 -0.43
N GLN A 77 -2.80 2.51 -1.17
CA GLN A 77 -2.48 1.20 -0.65
C GLN A 77 -0.99 0.91 -0.85
N LEU A 78 -0.34 0.39 0.20
CA LEU A 78 1.04 -0.06 0.15
C LEU A 78 1.07 -1.56 -0.11
N THR A 79 1.78 -1.98 -1.16
CA THR A 79 2.00 -3.40 -1.47
C THR A 79 3.49 -3.72 -1.46
N ALA A 80 3.84 -4.99 -1.51
CA ALA A 80 5.17 -5.37 -2.00
C ALA A 80 5.34 -4.87 -3.46
N PRO A 81 6.59 -4.69 -3.95
CA PRO A 81 6.83 -4.33 -5.33
C PRO A 81 6.16 -5.34 -6.29
N SER A 82 5.49 -4.83 -7.33
CA SER A 82 4.86 -5.70 -8.32
C SER A 82 5.90 -6.51 -9.11
N LEU A 83 5.49 -7.65 -9.70
CA LEU A 83 6.39 -8.59 -10.37
C LEU A 83 7.31 -7.96 -11.43
N LEU A 84 6.81 -6.92 -12.11
CA LEU A 84 7.55 -6.19 -13.17
C LEU A 84 8.04 -4.81 -12.70
N ALA A 85 7.91 -4.49 -11.42
CA ALA A 85 8.43 -3.24 -10.87
C ALA A 85 9.96 -3.22 -10.95
N LYS A 86 10.51 -2.00 -11.02
CA LYS A 86 11.90 -1.74 -10.63
C LYS A 86 11.83 -1.19 -9.20
N PRO A 87 12.08 -2.02 -8.17
CA PRO A 87 11.93 -1.57 -6.78
C PRO A 87 12.88 -0.40 -6.47
N ALA A 88 12.50 0.43 -5.51
CA ALA A 88 13.38 1.47 -5.00
C ALA A 88 14.67 0.85 -4.42
N GLU A 89 15.80 1.53 -4.60
CA GLU A 89 17.05 1.13 -3.95
C GLU A 89 16.90 1.27 -2.42
N THR A 90 17.20 0.19 -1.69
CA THR A 90 17.08 0.14 -0.22
C THR A 90 18.44 0.11 0.44
N LYS A 91 18.56 0.79 1.57
CA LYS A 91 19.71 0.66 2.49
C LYS A 91 19.45 -0.43 3.53
N PRO A 92 20.48 -0.89 4.28
CA PRO A 92 20.26 -1.76 5.43
C PRO A 92 19.23 -1.18 6.40
N GLY A 93 18.24 -1.97 6.79
CA GLY A 93 17.12 -1.52 7.63
C GLY A 93 15.98 -0.83 6.87
N GLN A 94 15.97 -0.88 5.53
CA GLN A 94 14.85 -0.43 4.71
C GLN A 94 14.23 -1.58 3.91
N VAL A 95 12.97 -1.41 3.55
CA VAL A 95 12.21 -2.31 2.68
C VAL A 95 11.68 -1.55 1.47
N ALA A 96 11.67 -2.22 0.30
CA ALA A 96 11.03 -1.67 -0.88
C ALA A 96 9.53 -1.93 -0.81
N ARG A 97 8.72 -0.89 -1.03
CA ARG A 97 7.25 -0.95 -1.10
C ARG A 97 6.77 -0.20 -2.33
N GLU A 98 5.57 -0.53 -2.78
CA GLU A 98 4.89 0.18 -3.88
C GLU A 98 3.63 0.85 -3.33
N LEU A 99 3.57 2.18 -3.43
CA LEU A 99 2.37 2.96 -3.11
C LEU A 99 1.49 3.06 -4.36
N ASN A 100 0.24 2.63 -4.21
CA ASN A 100 -0.77 2.60 -5.25
C ASN A 100 -1.93 3.53 -4.89
N PHE A 101 -2.33 4.44 -5.77
CA PHE A 101 -3.53 5.25 -5.56
C PHE A 101 -4.14 5.69 -6.90
N VAL A 102 -5.39 6.17 -6.88
CA VAL A 102 -6.06 6.67 -8.07
C VAL A 102 -6.08 8.20 -8.01
N LEU A 103 -5.44 8.84 -8.98
CA LEU A 103 -5.49 10.29 -9.18
C LEU A 103 -6.82 10.65 -9.86
N PRO A 104 -7.74 11.37 -9.19
CA PRO A 104 -9.08 11.62 -9.74
C PRO A 104 -9.05 12.48 -10.99
N LYS A 105 -8.29 13.57 -10.94
CA LYS A 105 -8.12 14.51 -12.06
C LYS A 105 -6.84 15.32 -11.92
N LEU A 106 -6.15 15.56 -13.03
CA LEU A 106 -5.06 16.53 -13.14
C LEU A 106 -4.96 16.99 -14.60
N ALA A 107 -4.98 18.31 -14.85
CA ALA A 107 -4.95 18.81 -16.22
C ALA A 107 -3.55 18.68 -16.83
N ALA A 108 -3.46 18.59 -18.16
CA ALA A 108 -2.21 18.59 -18.91
C ALA A 108 -1.30 19.76 -18.45
N GLY A 109 0.00 19.49 -18.34
CA GLY A 109 1.01 20.45 -17.90
C GLY A 109 1.00 20.77 -16.40
N GLN A 110 0.03 20.28 -15.62
CA GLN A 110 -0.01 20.50 -14.18
C GLN A 110 0.77 19.44 -13.40
N THR A 111 1.14 19.83 -12.19
CA THR A 111 1.75 18.97 -11.19
C THR A 111 0.93 19.03 -9.91
N ALA A 112 0.71 17.88 -9.27
CA ALA A 112 0.15 17.78 -7.93
C ALA A 112 1.22 17.25 -6.97
N LYS A 113 1.32 17.87 -5.80
CA LYS A 113 2.15 17.38 -4.69
C LYS A 113 1.25 16.81 -3.61
N PHE A 114 1.71 15.73 -3.00
CA PHE A 114 1.02 15.04 -1.93
C PHE A 114 1.99 14.80 -0.78
N GLU A 115 1.61 15.21 0.42
CA GLU A 115 2.18 14.69 1.66
C GLU A 115 1.59 13.32 1.94
N VAL A 116 2.44 12.37 2.31
CA VAL A 116 2.08 10.96 2.52
C VAL A 116 2.25 10.61 3.98
N GLU A 117 1.14 10.26 4.61
CA GLU A 117 1.08 9.73 5.97
C GLU A 117 0.85 8.22 5.89
N LEU A 118 1.80 7.42 6.36
CA LEU A 118 1.69 5.96 6.38
C LEU A 118 0.79 5.52 7.54
N VAL A 119 -0.12 4.61 7.26
CA VAL A 119 -1.09 4.12 8.24
C VAL A 119 -0.79 2.65 8.52
N LYS A 120 -0.49 2.33 9.79
CA LYS A 120 -0.21 0.96 10.28
C LYS A 120 -1.45 0.25 10.81
N GLU A 121 -2.46 1.01 11.21
CA GLU A 121 -3.73 0.49 11.71
C GLU A 121 -4.71 0.31 10.55
N ALA A 122 -5.52 -0.75 10.59
CA ALA A 122 -6.55 -0.97 9.57
C ALA A 122 -7.51 0.22 9.55
N SER A 123 -7.56 0.92 8.42
CA SER A 123 -8.56 1.97 8.20
C SER A 123 -9.96 1.35 8.06
N ASP A 124 -10.96 1.97 8.68
CA ASP A 124 -12.39 1.66 8.46
C ASP A 124 -12.86 1.98 7.02
N ALA A 125 -12.00 2.58 6.20
CA ALA A 125 -12.27 2.78 4.79
C ALA A 125 -12.46 1.44 4.09
N LYS A 126 -13.40 1.39 3.14
CA LYS A 126 -13.57 0.19 2.29
C LYS A 126 -12.27 -0.03 1.51
N GLN A 127 -11.73 -1.24 1.61
CA GLN A 127 -10.48 -1.66 1.01
C GLN A 127 -10.72 -2.80 0.04
N PHE A 128 -9.78 -3.00 -0.89
CA PHE A 128 -9.70 -4.22 -1.64
C PHE A 128 -9.11 -5.34 -0.77
N HIS A 129 -9.78 -6.48 -0.72
CA HIS A 129 -9.27 -7.67 -0.05
C HIS A 129 -9.61 -8.93 -0.85
N TRP A 130 -8.76 -9.93 -0.72
CA TRP A 130 -8.96 -11.25 -1.30
C TRP A 130 -9.59 -12.18 -0.27
N HIS A 131 -10.60 -12.93 -0.69
CA HIS A 131 -11.15 -14.07 0.01
C HIS A 131 -10.83 -15.33 -0.81
N ASP A 132 -9.96 -16.18 -0.28
CA ASP A 132 -9.56 -17.42 -0.92
C ASP A 132 -10.44 -18.59 -0.46
N GLU A 133 -10.97 -19.34 -1.43
CA GLU A 133 -11.50 -20.68 -1.24
C GLU A 133 -10.46 -21.65 -1.85
N PRO A 134 -9.55 -22.22 -1.04
CA PRO A 134 -8.39 -22.94 -1.52
C PRO A 134 -8.74 -24.04 -2.54
N GLY A 135 -8.05 -24.01 -3.67
CA GLY A 135 -8.23 -24.99 -4.73
C GLY A 135 -9.53 -24.85 -5.52
N LYS A 136 -10.30 -23.76 -5.35
CA LYS A 136 -11.50 -23.50 -6.17
C LYS A 136 -11.46 -22.12 -6.81
N TYR A 137 -11.39 -21.07 -6.00
CA TYR A 137 -11.36 -19.69 -6.47
C TYR A 137 -10.79 -18.72 -5.45
N ALA A 138 -10.37 -17.56 -5.92
CA ALA A 138 -10.05 -16.39 -5.11
C ALA A 138 -10.99 -15.23 -5.51
N GLU A 139 -11.64 -14.58 -4.56
CA GLU A 139 -12.54 -13.46 -4.81
C GLU A 139 -11.95 -12.15 -4.31
N LEU A 140 -11.91 -11.14 -5.18
CA LEU A 140 -11.55 -9.77 -4.85
C LEU A 140 -12.82 -8.97 -4.56
N SER A 141 -12.88 -8.39 -3.36
CA SER A 141 -13.98 -7.55 -2.90
C SER A 141 -13.49 -6.17 -2.49
N PHE A 142 -14.36 -5.16 -2.63
CA PHE A 142 -14.14 -3.80 -2.15
C PHE A 142 -15.12 -3.50 -1.01
N GLY A 143 -14.65 -3.59 0.23
CA GLY A 143 -15.54 -3.86 1.37
C GLY A 143 -16.38 -5.10 1.08
N ASP A 144 -17.67 -5.11 1.42
CA ASP A 144 -18.54 -6.28 1.19
C ASP A 144 -18.97 -6.48 -0.27
N ARG A 145 -18.53 -5.62 -1.19
CA ARG A 145 -18.95 -5.68 -2.60
C ARG A 145 -17.97 -6.50 -3.42
N PRO A 146 -18.38 -7.63 -4.03
CA PRO A 146 -17.50 -8.40 -4.88
C PRO A 146 -17.23 -7.67 -6.21
N VAL A 147 -16.01 -7.80 -6.72
CA VAL A 147 -15.53 -7.07 -7.91
C VAL A 147 -15.04 -8.04 -8.98
N LEU A 148 -14.25 -9.03 -8.59
CA LEU A 148 -13.64 -10.02 -9.48
C LEU A 148 -13.57 -11.37 -8.77
N ARG A 149 -13.71 -12.48 -9.49
CA ARG A 149 -13.41 -13.82 -8.96
C ARG A 149 -12.50 -14.57 -9.90
N TYR A 150 -11.32 -14.96 -9.44
CA TYR A 150 -10.40 -15.83 -10.15
C TYR A 150 -10.79 -17.29 -9.93
N MET A 151 -11.26 -17.95 -10.98
CA MET A 151 -11.58 -19.37 -10.98
C MET A 151 -10.31 -20.16 -11.26
N CYS A 152 -9.85 -20.94 -10.27
CA CYS A 152 -8.54 -21.59 -10.28
C CYS A 152 -8.57 -23.04 -9.80
N GLU A 153 -9.74 -23.68 -9.88
CA GLU A 153 -9.89 -25.08 -9.54
C GLU A 153 -8.99 -25.97 -10.41
N PRO A 154 -8.26 -26.95 -9.82
CA PRO A 154 -7.54 -27.96 -10.57
C PRO A 154 -8.45 -28.71 -11.54
N LEU A 155 -7.88 -29.19 -12.65
CA LEU A 155 -8.63 -29.98 -13.62
C LEU A 155 -9.24 -31.23 -12.95
N ASP A 156 -10.57 -31.27 -12.94
CA ASP A 156 -11.39 -32.37 -12.46
C ASP A 156 -11.91 -33.18 -13.67
N THR A 157 -11.43 -34.43 -13.79
CA THR A 157 -11.78 -35.34 -14.88
C THR A 157 -12.87 -36.35 -14.50
N SER A 158 -13.55 -36.18 -13.36
CA SER A 158 -14.56 -37.11 -12.86
C SER A 158 -15.79 -37.25 -13.76
N SER A 159 -16.09 -36.23 -14.58
CA SER A 159 -17.19 -36.25 -15.56
C SER A 159 -16.96 -35.24 -16.69
N PRO A 160 -17.64 -35.39 -17.84
CA PRO A 160 -17.59 -34.40 -18.92
C PRO A 160 -17.98 -32.99 -18.47
N GLU A 161 -18.95 -32.86 -17.57
CA GLU A 161 -19.43 -31.59 -17.02
C GLU A 161 -18.34 -30.91 -16.19
N ARG A 162 -17.70 -31.67 -15.29
CA ARG A 162 -16.61 -31.17 -14.45
C ARG A 162 -15.39 -30.76 -15.25
N ILE A 163 -15.03 -31.57 -16.27
CA ILE A 163 -14.00 -31.20 -17.23
C ILE A 163 -14.33 -29.82 -17.82
N GLN A 164 -15.57 -29.59 -18.28
CA GLN A 164 -15.98 -28.30 -18.86
C GLN A 164 -15.91 -27.12 -17.89
N GLU A 165 -16.05 -27.35 -16.59
CA GLU A 165 -15.98 -26.31 -15.57
C GLU A 165 -14.53 -25.95 -15.23
N THR A 166 -13.65 -26.94 -15.10
CA THR A 166 -12.30 -26.77 -14.53
C THR A 166 -11.16 -26.76 -15.55
N PHE A 167 -11.39 -27.10 -16.82
CA PHE A 167 -10.29 -27.18 -17.81
C PHE A 167 -9.62 -25.85 -18.16
N LYS A 168 -10.13 -24.73 -17.65
CA LYS A 168 -9.58 -23.39 -17.87
C LYS A 168 -9.68 -22.60 -16.58
N VAL A 169 -8.61 -21.90 -16.26
CA VAL A 169 -8.63 -20.80 -15.30
C VAL A 169 -9.09 -19.52 -16.00
N TYR A 170 -9.88 -18.70 -15.32
CA TYR A 170 -10.43 -17.46 -15.87
C TYR A 170 -10.90 -16.56 -14.73
N HIS A 171 -11.18 -15.30 -15.05
CA HIS A 171 -11.77 -14.37 -14.11
C HIS A 171 -13.23 -14.08 -14.48
N HIS A 172 -14.08 -14.18 -13.48
CA HIS A 172 -15.38 -13.54 -13.47
C HIS A 172 -15.26 -12.07 -13.09
N VAL A 173 -16.07 -11.22 -13.71
CA VAL A 173 -16.22 -9.81 -13.34
C VAL A 173 -17.64 -9.57 -12.88
N TYR A 174 -17.79 -8.92 -11.73
CA TYR A 174 -19.11 -8.51 -11.24
C TYR A 174 -19.53 -7.18 -11.87
N ASP A 175 -20.84 -6.96 -11.98
CA ASP A 175 -21.37 -5.65 -12.32
C ASP A 175 -21.00 -4.60 -11.24
N PRO A 176 -21.12 -3.29 -11.53
CA PRO A 176 -20.74 -2.26 -10.55
C PRO A 176 -21.47 -2.36 -9.20
N ALA A 177 -22.65 -2.99 -9.18
CA ALA A 177 -23.44 -3.22 -7.97
C ALA A 177 -23.02 -4.49 -7.20
N GLY A 178 -22.16 -5.34 -7.77
CA GLY A 178 -21.74 -6.61 -7.17
C GLY A 178 -22.81 -7.70 -7.21
N LYS A 179 -23.87 -7.55 -8.02
CA LYS A 179 -25.06 -8.42 -7.96
C LYS A 179 -25.05 -9.60 -8.90
N ARG A 180 -24.31 -9.49 -10.01
CA ARG A 180 -24.23 -10.54 -11.04
C ARG A 180 -22.89 -10.52 -11.74
N TYR A 181 -22.54 -11.64 -12.35
CA TYR A 181 -21.44 -11.68 -13.30
C TYR A 181 -21.83 -10.99 -14.61
N VAL A 182 -20.89 -10.19 -15.14
CA VAL A 182 -20.92 -9.67 -16.52
C VAL A 182 -20.38 -10.73 -17.48
N THR A 183 -19.42 -11.52 -16.99
CA THR A 183 -18.86 -12.71 -17.66
C THR A 183 -19.79 -13.91 -17.50
N LYS A 184 -19.77 -14.82 -18.47
CA LYS A 184 -20.73 -15.93 -18.57
C LYS A 184 -20.43 -17.13 -17.66
N GLY A 185 -19.17 -17.52 -17.50
CA GLY A 185 -18.79 -18.80 -16.88
C GLY A 185 -18.92 -20.00 -17.82
N PRO A 186 -18.96 -21.24 -17.29
CA PRO A 186 -18.99 -22.46 -18.08
C PRO A 186 -20.28 -22.60 -18.92
N GLY A 187 -20.25 -23.47 -19.93
CA GLY A 187 -21.41 -23.79 -20.78
C GLY A 187 -21.66 -22.84 -21.97
N GLY A 188 -22.91 -22.81 -22.45
CA GLY A 188 -23.47 -22.05 -23.59
C GLY A 188 -22.83 -22.30 -24.97
N LEU A 189 -23.32 -21.59 -26.01
CA LEU A 189 -22.97 -21.87 -27.43
C LEU A 189 -21.47 -21.80 -27.76
N PHE A 190 -20.74 -20.87 -27.12
CA PHE A 190 -19.31 -20.68 -27.29
C PHE A 190 -18.59 -20.92 -25.96
N PRO A 191 -18.13 -22.15 -25.67
CA PRO A 191 -17.56 -22.53 -24.37
C PRO A 191 -16.19 -21.91 -24.10
N HIS A 192 -15.55 -21.32 -25.12
CA HIS A 192 -14.27 -20.62 -25.03
C HIS A 192 -14.39 -19.18 -24.50
N HIS A 193 -15.58 -18.56 -24.56
CA HIS A 193 -15.84 -17.19 -24.08
C HIS A 193 -16.54 -17.20 -22.72
N ARG A 194 -15.83 -17.66 -21.68
CA ARG A 194 -16.39 -17.76 -20.31
C ARG A 194 -16.06 -16.58 -19.40
N GLY A 195 -14.91 -15.93 -19.58
CA GLY A 195 -14.48 -14.84 -18.70
C GLY A 195 -13.29 -14.07 -19.24
N LEU A 196 -12.64 -13.31 -18.38
CA LEU A 196 -11.38 -12.63 -18.70
C LEU A 196 -10.21 -13.58 -18.46
N PHE A 197 -9.34 -13.67 -19.45
CA PHE A 197 -8.16 -14.51 -19.40
C PHE A 197 -6.90 -13.66 -19.33
N TYR A 198 -5.92 -14.13 -18.56
CA TYR A 198 -4.57 -13.60 -18.69
C TYR A 198 -3.95 -14.17 -19.96
N GLY A 199 -3.84 -13.33 -20.99
CA GLY A 199 -3.25 -13.69 -22.26
C GLY A 199 -1.73 -13.64 -22.16
N PHE A 200 -1.07 -14.73 -22.49
CA PHE A 200 0.37 -14.76 -22.65
C PHE A 200 0.72 -14.53 -24.12
N ASN A 201 1.76 -13.72 -24.37
CA ASN A 201 2.34 -13.54 -25.69
C ASN A 201 3.85 -13.81 -25.59
N ARG A 202 4.45 -14.35 -26.67
CA ARG A 202 5.87 -14.69 -26.74
C ARG A 202 6.32 -15.64 -25.63
N ILE A 203 5.55 -16.70 -25.39
CA ILE A 203 5.93 -17.75 -24.43
C ILE A 203 7.13 -18.52 -24.99
N SER A 204 8.19 -18.64 -24.19
CA SER A 204 9.29 -19.59 -24.40
C SER A 204 9.27 -20.60 -23.26
N TYR A 205 9.57 -21.86 -23.55
CA TYR A 205 9.91 -22.83 -22.52
C TYR A 205 11.44 -22.80 -22.32
N GLY A 206 11.89 -23.13 -21.11
CA GLY A 206 13.30 -23.39 -20.79
C GLY A 206 13.65 -24.86 -20.98
#